data_AF-A0A661KKY7-F1
#
_entry.id   AF-A0A661KKY7-F1
#
_cell.length_a   1.000
_cell.length_b   1.000
_cell.length_c   1.000
_cell.angle_alpha   90.00
_cell.angle_beta   90.00
_cell.angle_gamma   90.00
#
_symmetry.space_group_name_H-M   'P 1'
#
loop_
_entity.id
_entity.type
_entity.pdbx_description
1 polymer ?
#
loop_
_entity_poly.entity_id
_entity_poly.type
_entity_poly.pdbx_seq_one_letter_code
_entity_poly.pdbx_strand_id
1 'polypeptide(L)'
;MKILNLKKEELFSEHAVTLIKNAYRKMAKLYHPDMGGDEKKFKQLNEAHKHMLMWAKNPNYSFRKALEGCWSYDGKTNRWTPPL
;
A
#
# COMPACT_ATOMS: atom_id res chain seq x y z
N MET A 1 4.20 -2.46 5.50
CA MET A 1 3.65 -1.24 6.13
C MET A 1 4.65 -0.50 7.04
N LYS A 2 5.98 -0.59 6.81
CA LYS A 2 6.97 0.14 7.64
C LYS A 2 7.38 1.51 7.09
N ILE A 3 7.07 1.80 5.82
CA ILE A 3 7.60 2.97 5.12
C ILE A 3 6.85 4.27 5.48
N LEU A 4 5.54 4.18 5.75
CA LEU A 4 4.72 5.34 6.11
C LEU A 4 4.47 5.48 7.62
N ASN A 5 5.01 4.55 8.43
CA ASN A 5 4.83 4.51 9.89
C ASN A 5 3.37 4.71 10.36
N LEU A 6 2.42 4.16 9.59
CA LEU A 6 0.98 4.22 9.89
C LEU A 6 0.55 2.93 10.58
N LYS A 7 -0.33 3.06 11.58
CA LYS A 7 -0.97 1.88 12.19
C LYS A 7 -2.02 1.32 11.22
N LYS A 8 -2.23 -0.01 11.25
CA LYS A 8 -3.24 -0.65 10.39
C LYS A 8 -4.65 -0.17 10.72
N GLU A 9 -4.93 0.09 12.00
CA GLU A 9 -6.23 0.59 12.49
C GLU A 9 -6.63 1.93 11.85
N GLU A 10 -5.66 2.82 11.65
CA GLU A 10 -5.89 4.16 11.09
C GLU A 10 -6.32 4.13 9.61
N LEU A 11 -6.00 3.05 8.89
CA LEU A 11 -6.35 2.87 7.48
C LEU A 11 -7.81 2.49 7.27
N PHE A 12 -8.49 1.97 8.30
CA PHE A 12 -9.91 1.64 8.25
C PHE A 12 -10.81 2.82 8.62
N SER A 13 -10.23 3.96 9.02
CA SER A 13 -10.97 5.17 9.32
C SER A 13 -11.41 5.90 8.05
N GLU A 14 -12.52 6.63 8.13
CA GLU A 14 -13.01 7.52 7.07
C GLU A 14 -11.97 8.61 6.68
N HIS A 15 -11.01 8.87 7.56
CA HIS A 15 -9.94 9.84 7.37
C HIS A 15 -8.61 9.22 6.87
N ALA A 16 -8.61 7.98 6.40
CA ALA A 16 -7.40 7.29 5.93
C ALA A 16 -6.62 8.12 4.89
N VAL A 17 -7.30 8.79 3.96
CA VAL A 17 -6.67 9.62 2.92
C VAL A 17 -5.89 10.81 3.51
N THR A 18 -6.42 11.48 4.52
CA THR A 18 -5.76 12.64 5.14
C THR A 18 -4.59 12.20 6.01
N LEU A 19 -4.72 11.07 6.72
CA LEU A 19 -3.65 10.47 7.50
C LEU A 19 -2.47 10.03 6.62
N ILE A 20 -2.74 9.37 5.49
CA ILE A 20 -1.71 8.96 4.52
C ILE A 20 -0.94 10.18 3.98
N LYS A 21 -1.65 11.26 3.60
CA LYS A 21 -1.03 12.50 3.13
C LYS A 21 -0.16 13.15 4.20
N ASN A 22 -0.64 13.19 5.45
CA ASN A 22 0.10 13.78 6.57
C ASN A 22 1.35 12.97 6.92
N ALA A 23 1.26 11.64 6.94
CA ALA A 23 2.39 10.74 7.15
C ALA A 23 3.44 10.90 6.03
N TYR A 24 3.01 10.95 4.77
CA TYR A 24 3.90 11.19 3.63
C TYR A 24 4.65 12.52 3.77
N ARG A 25 3.97 13.61 4.11
CA ARG A 25 4.61 14.94 4.31
C ARG A 25 5.68 14.89 5.40
N LYS A 26 5.42 14.20 6.52
CA LYS A 26 6.40 14.05 7.61
C LYS A 26 7.65 13.28 7.13
N MET A 27 7.45 12.17 6.43
CA MET A 27 8.55 11.35 5.93
C MET A 27 9.31 12.03 4.78
N ALA A 28 8.61 12.74 3.90
CA ALA A 28 9.21 13.47 2.79
C ALA A 28 10.15 14.57 3.27
N LYS A 29 9.83 15.26 4.37
CA LYS A 29 10.73 16.24 5.00
C LYS A 29 12.01 15.60 5.55
N LEU A 30 11.93 14.38 6.07
CA LEU A 30 13.09 13.66 6.62
C LEU A 30 14.01 13.09 5.53
N TYR A 31 13.45 12.60 4.43
CA TYR A 31 14.21 11.98 3.34
C TYR A 31 14.40 12.89 2.12
N HIS A 32 14.20 14.20 2.26
CA HIS A 32 14.35 15.13 1.14
C HIS A 32 15.83 15.18 0.69
N PRO A 33 16.13 15.08 -0.61
CA PRO A 33 17.51 15.09 -1.12
C PRO A 33 18.26 16.38 -0.71
N ASP A 34 17.59 17.53 -0.69
CA ASP A 34 18.18 18.81 -0.27
C ASP A 34 18.63 18.85 1.20
N MET A 35 18.08 17.96 2.04
CA MET A 35 18.47 17.80 3.45
C MET A 35 19.53 16.69 3.64
N GLY A 36 20.13 16.20 2.55
CA GLY A 36 21.05 15.05 2.59
C GLY A 36 20.34 13.70 2.69
N GLY A 37 19.06 13.63 2.29
CA GLY A 37 18.27 12.40 2.29
C GLY A 37 18.55 11.46 1.13
N ASP A 38 18.31 10.17 1.34
CA ASP A 38 18.47 9.12 0.33
C ASP A 38 17.38 9.18 -0.76
N GLU A 39 17.77 9.51 -2.00
CA GLU A 39 16.87 9.56 -3.15
C GLU A 39 16.14 8.22 -3.40
N LYS A 40 16.83 7.09 -3.17
CA LYS A 40 16.26 5.74 -3.30
C LYS A 40 15.11 5.52 -2.30
N LYS A 41 15.28 5.95 -1.06
CA LYS A 41 14.24 5.84 -0.02
C LYS A 41 13.08 6.78 -0.32
N PHE A 42 13.35 7.96 -0.86
CA PHE A 42 12.32 8.89 -1.28
C PHE A 42 11.45 8.35 -2.42
N LYS A 43 12.05 7.69 -3.42
CA LYS A 43 11.32 7.01 -4.50
C LYS A 43 10.39 5.91 -3.95
N GLN A 44 10.91 5.06 -3.06
CA GLN A 44 10.10 4.03 -2.40
C GLN A 44 8.96 4.61 -1.55
N LEU A 45 9.21 5.72 -0.84
CA LEU A 45 8.20 6.44 -0.07
C LEU A 45 7.09 6.98 -0.99
N ASN A 46 7.45 7.55 -2.13
CA ASN A 46 6.50 8.08 -3.10
C ASN A 46 5.65 6.98 -3.74
N GLU A 47 6.25 5.85 -4.11
CA GLU A 47 5.53 4.67 -4.59
C GLU A 47 4.55 4.14 -3.53
N ALA A 48 5.02 3.94 -2.30
CA ALA A 48 4.17 3.50 -1.20
C ALA A 48 2.99 4.45 -0.95
N HIS A 49 3.22 5.76 -1.01
CA HIS A 49 2.16 6.76 -0.90
C HIS A 49 1.12 6.64 -2.02
N LYS A 50 1.55 6.50 -3.28
CA LYS A 50 0.63 6.32 -4.42
C LYS A 50 -0.22 5.06 -4.27
N HIS A 51 0.40 3.93 -3.90
CA HIS A 51 -0.31 2.67 -3.67
C HIS A 51 -1.34 2.79 -2.55
N MET A 52 -0.97 3.39 -1.43
CA MET A 52 -1.87 3.56 -0.28
C MET A 52 -3.03 4.51 -0.59
N LEU A 53 -2.78 5.56 -1.38
CA LEU A 53 -3.82 6.50 -1.79
C LEU A 53 -4.79 5.90 -2.80
N MET A 54 -4.29 5.03 -3.69
CA MET A 54 -5.14 4.23 -4.59
C MET A 54 -6.01 3.24 -3.82
N TRP A 55 -5.43 2.55 -2.82
CA TRP A 55 -6.16 1.64 -1.94
C TRP A 55 -7.21 2.37 -1.10
N ALA A 56 -6.89 3.53 -0.52
CA ALA A 56 -7.85 4.29 0.29
C ALA A 56 -9.05 4.81 -0.53
N LYS A 57 -8.86 5.11 -1.82
CA LYS A 57 -9.96 5.49 -2.72
C LYS A 57 -10.82 4.31 -3.14
N ASN A 58 -10.19 3.18 -3.45
CA ASN A 58 -10.84 1.95 -3.88
C ASN A 58 -10.27 0.80 -3.04
N PRO A 59 -10.80 0.58 -1.82
CA PRO A 59 -10.30 -0.47 -0.93
C PRO A 59 -10.73 -1.84 -1.47
N ASN A 60 -10.03 -2.29 -2.50
CA ASN A 60 -10.19 -3.61 -3.05
C ASN A 60 -9.14 -4.51 -2.41
N TYR A 61 -9.59 -5.38 -1.51
CA TYR A 61 -8.77 -6.40 -0.90
C TYR A 61 -8.37 -7.44 -1.97
N SER A 62 -7.27 -7.18 -2.66
CA SER A 62 -6.69 -8.14 -3.61
C SER A 62 -5.65 -9.00 -2.92
N PHE A 63 -6.10 -9.98 -2.14
CA PHE A 63 -5.20 -11.05 -1.69
C PHE A 63 -4.99 -12.01 -2.85
N ARG A 64 -3.99 -11.71 -3.70
CA ARG A 64 -3.57 -12.59 -4.80
C ARG A 64 -2.53 -13.62 -4.37
N LYS A 65 -2.35 -13.87 -3.07
CA LYS A 65 -1.59 -15.03 -2.65
C LYS A 65 -2.54 -16.22 -2.73
N ALA A 66 -2.58 -16.87 -3.89
CA ALA A 66 -3.01 -18.26 -3.92
C ALA A 66 -2.16 -18.98 -2.87
N LEU A 67 -2.81 -19.69 -1.96
CA LEU A 67 -2.07 -20.62 -1.10
C LEU A 67 -1.32 -21.56 -2.05
N GLU A 68 0.01 -21.65 -1.89
CA GLU A 68 0.82 -22.57 -2.70
C GLU A 68 0.23 -23.98 -2.58
N GLY A 69 -0.07 -24.61 -3.72
CA GLY A 69 -0.71 -25.93 -3.76
C GLY A 69 -2.25 -25.94 -3.60
N CYS A 70 -2.94 -24.81 -3.45
CA CYS A 70 -4.40 -24.77 -3.37
C CYS A 70 -5.07 -24.30 -4.67
N TRP A 71 -6.20 -24.92 -5.00
CA TRP A 71 -7.12 -24.44 -6.01
C TRP A 71 -7.70 -23.07 -5.61
N SER A 72 -7.85 -22.16 -6.57
CA SER A 72 -8.51 -20.88 -6.32
C SER A 72 -9.72 -20.68 -7.21
N TYR A 73 -10.84 -20.24 -6.62
CA TYR A 73 -12.07 -19.94 -7.34
C TYR A 73 -12.07 -18.48 -7.78
N ASP A 74 -12.18 -18.24 -9.09
CA ASP A 74 -12.36 -16.91 -9.65
C ASP A 74 -13.85 -16.61 -9.83
N GLY A 75 -14.39 -15.77 -8.94
CA GLY A 75 -15.79 -15.33 -8.98
C GLY A 75 -16.15 -14.45 -10.19
N LYS A 76 -15.18 -13.91 -10.94
CA LYS A 76 -15.49 -13.16 -12.18
C LYS A 76 -15.71 -14.07 -13.38
N THR A 77 -14.98 -15.18 -13.45
CA THR A 77 -15.04 -16.11 -14.59
C THR A 77 -15.83 -17.38 -14.27
N ASN A 78 -16.29 -17.55 -13.02
CA ASN A 78 -16.90 -18.78 -12.50
C ASN A 78 -16.05 -20.03 -12.80
N ARG A 79 -14.72 -19.88 -12.70
CA ARG A 79 -13.76 -20.94 -13.00
C ARG A 79 -12.83 -21.17 -11.83
N TRP A 80 -12.39 -22.42 -11.73
CA TRP A 80 -11.31 -22.82 -10.84
C TRP A 80 -9.97 -22.70 -11.57
N THR A 81 -8.99 -22.06 -10.96
CA THR A 81 -7.61 -22.05 -11.43
C THR A 81 -6.78 -23.05 -10.63
N PRO A 82 -5.95 -23.87 -11.30
CA PRO A 82 -5.07 -24.81 -10.63
C PRO A 82 -3.95 -24.08 -9.86
N PRO A 83 -3.38 -24.69 -8.81
CA PRO A 83 -2.23 -24.15 -8.11
C PRO A 83 -1.01 -23.96 -9.02
N LEU A 84 -0.20 -22.94 -8.74
CA LEU A 84 1.10 -22.68 -9.37
C LEU A 84 2.12 -23.78 -9.03
#